data_AF-A0A135RPW5-F1
#
_entry.id   AF-A0A135RPW5-F1
#
_cell.length_a   1.000
_cell.length_b   1.000
_cell.length_c   1.000
_cell.angle_alpha   90.00
_cell.angle_beta   90.00
_cell.angle_gamma   90.00
#
_symmetry.space_group_name_H-M   'P 1'
#
loop_
_entity.id
_entity.type
_entity.pdbx_description
1 polymer ?
#
loop_
_entity_poly.entity_id
_entity_poly.type
_entity_poly.pdbx_seq_one_letter_code
_entity_poly.pdbx_strand_id
1 'polypeptide(L)'
;MSRYVDHQLVHPNPRPVKVILLSFGRNATLGFYYALNVLGYKPYHQLEVFKNGVQHVRMMNDAVRASSQGIGRPFEREDFDKFLGDFNAITDIPSWFLEDLVAAYPDAKFILTERDPDSWRKSVAKTFQPLGDFWLSPMIRLVGLFDSYTYYVSKLTYSFIYVLYGGYLGPDKEKAQREAVKVYERHNTKVKELIPEDKLLLIKLEEGLG
;
A
#
# COMPACT_ATOMS: atom_id res chain seq x y z
N MET A 1 13.68 16.94 -8.85
CA MET A 1 12.38 17.39 -9.37
C MET A 1 11.37 17.36 -8.23
N SER A 2 10.48 18.34 -8.12
CA SER A 2 9.40 18.31 -7.13
C SER A 2 8.43 17.16 -7.41
N ARG A 3 7.95 16.49 -6.37
CA ARG A 3 6.90 15.46 -6.43
C ARG A 3 5.55 16.15 -6.69
N TYR A 4 4.55 15.42 -7.18
CA TYR A 4 3.19 15.95 -7.37
C TYR A 4 2.55 16.34 -6.02
N VAL A 5 2.79 15.54 -4.97
CA VAL A 5 2.30 15.81 -3.61
C VAL A 5 2.80 17.15 -3.05
N ASP A 6 3.96 17.64 -3.50
CA ASP A 6 4.55 18.90 -3.03
C ASP A 6 3.72 20.14 -3.44
N HIS A 7 2.85 19.98 -4.45
CA HIS A 7 1.97 21.04 -4.98
C HIS A 7 0.51 20.93 -4.51
N GLN A 8 0.21 19.97 -3.63
CA GLN A 8 -1.14 19.78 -3.11
C GLN A 8 -1.31 20.46 -1.74
N LEU A 9 -2.51 20.96 -1.48
CA LEU A 9 -2.85 21.55 -0.20
C LEU A 9 -2.99 20.44 0.86
N VAL A 10 -2.43 20.70 2.03
CA VAL A 10 -2.69 19.84 3.21
C VAL A 10 -4.18 19.87 3.51
N HIS A 11 -4.73 18.72 3.87
CA HIS A 11 -6.12 18.63 4.27
C HIS A 11 -6.38 19.58 5.45
N PRO A 12 -7.40 20.46 5.38
CA PRO A 12 -7.52 21.56 6.35
C PRO A 12 -7.84 21.10 7.77
N ASN A 13 -8.46 19.94 7.92
CA ASN A 13 -8.81 19.36 9.22
C ASN A 13 -8.59 17.83 9.19
N PRO A 14 -7.35 17.35 9.16
CA PRO A 14 -7.06 15.92 9.04
C PRO A 14 -7.59 15.19 10.28
N ARG A 15 -8.24 14.05 10.07
CA ARG A 15 -8.71 13.22 11.17
C ARG A 15 -7.51 12.59 11.88
N PRO A 16 -7.55 12.50 13.22
CA PRO A 16 -6.56 11.69 13.93
C PRO A 16 -6.65 10.24 13.47
N VAL A 17 -5.54 9.70 12.95
CA VAL A 17 -5.43 8.29 12.57
C VAL A 17 -5.40 7.45 13.85
N LYS A 18 -6.36 6.53 13.97
CA LYS A 18 -6.56 5.71 15.18
C LYS A 18 -6.02 4.30 15.03
N VAL A 19 -6.17 3.70 13.85
CA VAL A 19 -5.82 2.30 13.58
C VAL A 19 -5.11 2.17 12.25
N ILE A 20 -4.01 1.44 12.21
CA ILE A 20 -3.28 1.14 10.96
C ILE A 20 -3.08 -0.36 10.86
N LEU A 21 -3.62 -0.95 9.78
CA LEU A 21 -3.33 -2.33 9.40
C LEU A 21 -2.07 -2.34 8.51
N LEU A 22 -0.97 -2.78 9.10
CA LEU A 22 0.36 -2.84 8.48
C LEU A 22 0.55 -4.05 7.56
N SER A 23 -0.52 -4.72 7.15
CA SER A 23 -0.44 -5.93 6.34
C SER A 23 -0.29 -5.65 4.86
N PHE A 24 0.49 -6.50 4.19
CA PHE A 24 0.43 -6.59 2.72
C PHE A 24 -0.97 -6.90 2.23
N GLY A 25 -1.27 -6.40 1.03
CA GLY A 25 -2.45 -6.84 0.31
C GLY A 25 -2.52 -8.36 0.21
N ARG A 26 -3.74 -8.87 0.10
CA ARG A 26 -4.06 -10.32 0.12
C ARG A 26 -3.90 -11.00 1.49
N ASN A 27 -3.79 -10.22 2.58
CA ASN A 27 -3.91 -10.68 3.97
C ASN A 27 -5.17 -10.12 4.65
N ALA A 28 -6.35 -10.38 4.07
CA ALA A 28 -7.65 -9.93 4.57
C ALA A 28 -7.84 -8.40 4.70
N THR A 29 -7.01 -7.60 4.03
CA THR A 29 -7.05 -6.12 4.07
C THR A 29 -8.41 -5.54 3.69
N LEU A 30 -9.06 -6.09 2.66
CA LEU A 30 -10.40 -5.69 2.26
C LEU A 30 -11.47 -6.07 3.30
N GLY A 31 -11.31 -7.20 4.00
CA GLY A 31 -12.19 -7.60 5.09
C GLY A 31 -12.11 -6.62 6.26
N PHE A 32 -10.89 -6.22 6.63
CA PHE A 32 -10.65 -5.19 7.64
C PHE A 32 -11.22 -3.84 7.24
N TYR A 33 -11.08 -3.44 5.96
CA TYR A 33 -11.71 -2.24 5.44
C TYR A 33 -13.22 -2.24 5.69
N TYR A 34 -13.93 -3.33 5.40
CA TYR A 34 -15.37 -3.40 5.67
C TYR A 34 -15.70 -3.47 7.16
N ALA A 35 -14.97 -4.28 7.93
CA ALA A 35 -15.20 -4.44 9.37
C ALA A 35 -15.00 -3.11 10.13
N LEU A 36 -13.94 -2.37 9.82
CA LEU A 36 -13.67 -1.05 10.41
C LEU A 36 -14.78 -0.05 10.07
N ASN A 37 -15.32 -0.11 8.85
CA ASN A 37 -16.47 0.71 8.47
C ASN A 37 -17.72 0.37 9.31
N VAL A 38 -18.00 -0.93 9.54
CA VAL A 38 -19.09 -1.37 10.43
C VAL A 38 -18.89 -0.89 11.87
N LEU A 39 -17.63 -0.87 12.34
CA LEU A 39 -17.26 -0.37 13.67
C LEU A 39 -17.25 1.16 13.79
N GLY A 40 -17.68 1.89 12.75
CA GLY A 40 -17.79 3.35 12.77
C GLY A 40 -16.49 4.11 12.49
N TYR A 41 -15.44 3.42 12.02
CA TYR A 41 -14.26 4.09 11.47
C TYR A 41 -14.54 4.58 10.04
N LYS A 42 -13.67 5.46 9.55
CA LYS A 42 -13.53 5.84 8.14
C LYS A 42 -12.25 5.21 7.61
N PRO A 43 -12.32 3.96 7.11
CA PRO A 43 -11.14 3.23 6.68
C PRO A 43 -10.69 3.66 5.29
N TYR A 44 -9.37 3.69 5.09
CA TYR A 44 -8.71 3.83 3.81
C TYR A 44 -8.23 2.47 3.31
N HIS A 45 -8.34 2.20 2.02
CA HIS A 45 -7.83 0.99 1.36
C HIS A 45 -7.38 1.36 -0.06
N GLN A 46 -6.64 0.50 -0.77
CA GLN A 46 -6.27 0.78 -2.17
C GLN A 46 -7.46 1.12 -3.09
N LEU A 47 -8.69 0.74 -2.72
CA LEU A 47 -9.90 1.11 -3.46
C LEU A 47 -10.09 2.63 -3.48
N GLU A 48 -9.75 3.31 -2.38
CA GLU A 48 -9.85 4.77 -2.26
C GLU A 48 -8.85 5.48 -3.18
N VAL A 49 -7.69 4.88 -3.47
CA VAL A 49 -6.74 5.42 -4.45
C VAL A 49 -7.40 5.62 -5.81
N PHE A 50 -8.11 4.60 -6.28
CA PHE A 50 -8.72 4.60 -7.60
C PHE A 50 -10.04 5.38 -7.64
N LYS A 51 -10.84 5.33 -6.56
CA LYS A 51 -12.10 6.10 -6.45
C LYS A 51 -11.88 7.61 -6.45
N ASN A 52 -10.79 8.09 -5.86
CA ASN A 52 -10.50 9.52 -5.73
C ASN A 52 -9.75 10.11 -6.95
N GLY A 53 -9.65 9.34 -8.03
CA GLY A 53 -9.20 9.84 -9.34
C GLY A 53 -7.69 10.10 -9.45
N VAL A 54 -7.31 10.74 -10.55
CA VAL A 54 -5.92 10.84 -11.00
C VAL A 54 -4.99 11.55 -10.01
N GLN A 55 -5.48 12.55 -9.29
CA GLN A 55 -4.68 13.29 -8.31
C GLN A 55 -4.24 12.37 -7.16
N HIS A 56 -5.16 11.53 -6.69
CA HIS A 56 -4.92 10.58 -5.62
C HIS A 56 -3.95 9.47 -6.06
N VAL A 57 -4.12 8.94 -7.27
CA VAL A 57 -3.19 7.99 -7.89
C VAL A 57 -1.77 8.54 -7.95
N ARG A 58 -1.61 9.83 -8.29
CA ARG A 58 -0.30 10.49 -8.37
C ARG A 58 0.36 10.65 -7.01
N MET A 59 -0.38 11.10 -5.99
CA MET A 59 0.15 11.23 -4.62
C MET A 59 0.56 9.87 -4.05
N MET A 60 -0.27 8.83 -4.25
CA MET A 60 0.05 7.46 -3.87
C MET A 60 1.35 7.00 -4.56
N ASN A 61 1.49 7.24 -5.86
CA ASN A 61 2.69 6.85 -6.59
C ASN A 61 3.94 7.61 -6.11
N ASP A 62 3.82 8.87 -5.70
CA ASP A 62 4.93 9.60 -5.08
C ASP A 62 5.33 8.97 -3.73
N ALA A 63 4.37 8.58 -2.89
CA ALA A 63 4.62 7.93 -1.60
C ALA A 63 5.38 6.59 -1.78
N VAL A 64 4.88 5.74 -2.68
CA VAL A 64 5.50 4.45 -2.98
C VAL A 64 6.92 4.64 -3.51
N ARG A 65 7.14 5.59 -4.43
CA ARG A 65 8.46 5.83 -5.04
C ARG A 65 9.45 6.46 -4.06
N ALA A 66 9.00 7.34 -3.18
CA ALA A 66 9.85 7.91 -2.13
C ALA A 66 10.38 6.79 -1.22
N SER A 67 9.48 5.95 -0.69
CA SER A 67 9.87 4.91 0.26
C SER A 67 10.64 3.75 -0.37
N SER A 68 10.24 3.27 -1.55
CA SER A 68 10.82 2.05 -2.13
C SER A 68 11.95 2.27 -3.15
N GLN A 69 12.02 3.44 -3.77
CA GLN A 69 13.00 3.74 -4.82
C GLN A 69 13.94 4.89 -4.42
N GLY A 70 13.76 5.51 -3.25
CA GLY A 70 14.52 6.67 -2.82
C GLY A 70 14.31 7.90 -3.69
N ILE A 71 13.18 7.99 -4.40
CA ILE A 71 12.90 9.10 -5.33
C ILE A 71 12.15 10.21 -4.60
N GLY A 72 12.88 11.29 -4.29
CA GLY A 72 12.37 12.41 -3.50
C GLY A 72 12.69 12.23 -2.01
N ARG A 73 12.20 13.15 -1.18
CA ARG A 73 12.33 13.04 0.28
C ARG A 73 11.36 11.98 0.84
N PRO A 74 11.62 11.40 2.03
CA PRO A 74 10.64 10.59 2.75
C PRO A 74 9.31 11.33 2.93
N PHE A 75 8.21 10.60 3.01
CA PHE A 75 6.92 11.22 3.31
C PHE A 75 6.82 11.54 4.79
N GLU A 76 6.35 12.75 5.09
CA GLU A 76 6.03 13.20 6.45
C GLU A 76 4.51 13.25 6.64
N ARG A 77 4.05 13.50 7.88
CA ARG A 77 2.63 13.57 8.21
C ARG A 77 1.87 14.52 7.30
N GLU A 78 2.41 15.71 7.03
CA GLU A 78 1.79 16.72 6.17
C GLU A 78 1.65 16.24 4.72
N ASP A 79 2.54 15.37 4.24
CA ASP A 79 2.42 14.77 2.91
C ASP A 79 1.32 13.71 2.87
N PHE A 80 1.21 12.88 3.91
CA PHE A 80 0.14 11.89 4.04
C PHE A 80 -1.23 12.53 4.23
N ASP A 81 -1.33 13.55 5.07
CA ASP A 81 -2.60 14.21 5.41
C ASP A 81 -3.27 14.82 4.17
N LYS A 82 -2.52 15.17 3.11
CA LYS A 82 -3.07 15.64 1.81
C LYS A 82 -4.05 14.66 1.16
N PHE A 83 -3.90 13.36 1.39
CA PHE A 83 -4.74 12.33 0.77
C PHE A 83 -5.35 11.33 1.76
N LEU A 84 -4.83 11.27 2.99
CA LEU A 84 -5.36 10.44 4.07
C LEU A 84 -6.19 11.23 5.09
N GLY A 85 -6.22 12.57 5.01
CA GLY A 85 -6.84 13.43 6.02
C GLY A 85 -8.33 13.16 6.31
N ASP A 86 -9.06 12.56 5.37
CA ASP A 86 -10.47 12.18 5.56
C ASP A 86 -10.69 10.87 6.32
N PHE A 87 -9.62 10.11 6.57
CA PHE A 87 -9.65 8.74 7.07
C PHE A 87 -9.05 8.66 8.47
N ASN A 88 -9.60 7.78 9.30
CA ASN A 88 -9.09 7.55 10.66
C ASN A 88 -8.67 6.09 10.91
N ALA A 89 -8.77 5.25 9.89
CA ALA A 89 -8.13 3.95 9.86
C ALA A 89 -7.49 3.72 8.49
N ILE A 90 -6.31 3.10 8.44
CA ILE A 90 -5.57 2.90 7.19
C ILE A 90 -5.31 1.40 7.00
N THR A 91 -5.58 0.87 5.81
CA THR A 91 -5.39 -0.54 5.48
C THR A 91 -4.72 -0.72 4.11
N ASP A 92 -4.10 -1.87 3.89
CA ASP A 92 -3.51 -2.32 2.61
C ASP A 92 -2.25 -1.55 2.16
N ILE A 93 -2.38 -0.24 2.02
CA ILE A 93 -1.32 0.65 1.57
C ILE A 93 -0.10 0.79 2.50
N PRO A 94 -0.19 0.59 3.84
CA PRO A 94 0.96 0.77 4.71
C PRO A 94 2.15 -0.12 4.38
N SER A 95 1.89 -1.28 3.78
CA SER A 95 2.93 -2.20 3.34
C SER A 95 3.91 -1.63 2.30
N TRP A 96 3.52 -0.59 1.58
CA TRP A 96 4.36 0.01 0.53
C TRP A 96 5.29 1.11 1.06
N PHE A 97 5.06 1.63 2.26
CA PHE A 97 5.83 2.73 2.88
C PHE A 97 5.75 2.70 4.42
N LEU A 98 6.11 1.54 4.98
CA LEU A 98 5.96 1.21 6.41
C LEU A 98 6.59 2.25 7.36
N GLU A 99 7.88 2.52 7.21
CA GLU A 99 8.64 3.35 8.15
C GLU A 99 8.11 4.78 8.17
N ASP A 100 7.91 5.37 6.98
CA ASP A 100 7.36 6.73 6.82
C ASP A 100 5.97 6.84 7.46
N LEU A 101 5.09 5.85 7.26
CA LEU A 101 3.73 5.91 7.78
C LEU A 101 3.68 5.74 9.31
N VAL A 102 4.49 4.85 9.85
CA VAL A 102 4.59 4.64 11.31
C VAL A 102 5.16 5.87 11.99
N ALA A 103 6.19 6.50 11.40
CA ALA A 103 6.76 7.74 11.88
C ALA A 103 5.75 8.91 11.79
N ALA A 104 4.92 8.93 10.75
CA ALA A 104 3.88 9.95 10.58
C ALA A 104 2.76 9.81 11.64
N TYR A 105 2.39 8.59 12.04
CA TYR A 105 1.25 8.34 12.93
C TYR A 105 1.60 7.44 14.14
N PRO A 106 2.53 7.87 15.03
CA PRO A 106 3.04 7.04 16.13
C PRO A 106 2.02 6.73 17.24
N ASP A 107 0.92 7.50 17.28
CA ASP A 107 -0.15 7.38 18.28
C ASP A 107 -1.24 6.38 17.87
N ALA A 108 -1.20 5.88 16.63
CA ALA A 108 -2.15 4.88 16.16
C ALA A 108 -1.92 3.53 16.85
N LYS A 109 -2.98 2.73 16.93
CA LYS A 109 -2.86 1.30 17.22
C LYS A 109 -2.54 0.55 15.93
N PHE A 110 -1.68 -0.44 16.00
CA PHE A 110 -1.23 -1.18 14.82
C PHE A 110 -1.77 -2.60 14.83
N ILE A 111 -2.12 -3.08 13.64
CA ILE A 111 -2.55 -4.46 13.41
C ILE A 111 -1.64 -5.05 12.35
N LEU A 112 -1.16 -6.27 12.54
CA LEU A 112 -0.53 -7.07 11.50
C LEU A 112 -1.30 -8.37 11.35
N THR A 113 -1.91 -8.55 10.18
CA THR A 113 -2.40 -9.85 9.73
C THR A 113 -1.34 -10.57 8.92
N GLU A 114 -1.08 -11.82 9.27
CA GLU A 114 -0.20 -12.69 8.50
C GLU A 114 -0.85 -14.05 8.27
N ARG A 115 -0.30 -14.77 7.30
CA ARG A 115 -0.67 -16.13 6.91
C ARG A 115 0.52 -16.84 6.29
N ASP A 116 0.39 -18.13 6.06
CA ASP A 116 1.36 -18.97 5.37
C ASP A 116 1.90 -18.28 4.09
N PRO A 117 3.23 -18.08 3.96
CA PRO A 117 3.83 -17.38 2.82
C PRO A 117 3.49 -17.99 1.46
N ASP A 118 3.40 -19.32 1.36
CA ASP A 118 3.06 -19.99 0.10
C ASP A 118 1.60 -19.75 -0.31
N SER A 119 0.69 -19.82 0.65
CA SER A 119 -0.72 -19.47 0.49
C SER A 119 -0.89 -17.99 0.16
N TRP A 120 -0.08 -17.12 0.76
CA TRP A 120 0.02 -15.70 0.41
C TRP A 120 0.42 -15.50 -1.05
N ARG A 121 1.57 -16.06 -1.43
CA ARG A 121 2.15 -16.00 -2.78
C ARG A 121 1.17 -16.45 -3.85
N LYS A 122 0.47 -17.57 -3.66
CA LYS A 122 -0.54 -18.07 -4.62
C LYS A 122 -1.68 -17.07 -4.86
N SER A 123 -2.15 -16.38 -3.81
CA SER A 123 -3.20 -15.35 -3.95
C SER A 123 -2.68 -14.07 -4.59
N VAL A 124 -1.44 -13.69 -4.27
CA VAL A 124 -0.74 -12.59 -4.94
C VAL A 124 -0.64 -12.86 -6.43
N ALA A 125 -0.12 -14.03 -6.83
CA ALA A 125 -0.02 -14.45 -8.22
C ALA A 125 -1.37 -14.33 -8.95
N LYS A 126 -2.43 -14.89 -8.35
CA LYS A 126 -3.79 -14.87 -8.92
C LYS A 126 -4.35 -13.47 -9.13
N THR A 127 -3.89 -12.48 -8.37
CA THR A 127 -4.44 -11.11 -8.38
C THR A 127 -3.55 -10.14 -9.15
N PHE A 128 -2.26 -10.10 -8.82
CA PHE A 128 -1.32 -9.10 -9.33
C PHE A 128 -0.74 -9.46 -10.69
N GLN A 129 -0.64 -10.74 -11.07
CA GLN A 129 -0.15 -11.09 -12.40
C GLN A 129 -1.10 -10.60 -13.50
N PRO A 130 -2.43 -10.88 -13.46
CA PRO A 130 -3.34 -10.36 -14.48
C PRO A 130 -3.40 -8.83 -14.49
N LEU A 131 -3.35 -8.19 -13.32
CA LEU A 131 -3.30 -6.73 -13.21
C LEU A 131 -2.04 -6.16 -13.88
N GLY A 132 -0.87 -6.76 -13.62
CA GLY A 132 0.38 -6.35 -14.25
C GLY A 132 0.38 -6.57 -15.76
N ASP A 133 -0.04 -7.75 -16.20
CA ASP A 133 -0.13 -8.12 -17.62
C ASP A 133 -1.05 -7.14 -18.38
N PHE A 134 -2.14 -6.67 -17.76
CA PHE A 134 -3.04 -5.67 -18.34
C PHE A 134 -2.47 -4.24 -18.30
N TRP A 135 -2.24 -3.69 -17.10
CA TRP A 135 -1.90 -2.28 -16.91
C TRP A 135 -0.52 -1.90 -17.43
N LEU A 136 0.39 -2.86 -17.59
CA LEU A 136 1.71 -2.65 -18.17
C LEU A 136 1.80 -3.02 -19.65
N SER A 137 0.72 -3.50 -20.26
CA SER A 137 0.68 -3.92 -21.66
C SER A 137 0.98 -2.76 -22.64
N PRO A 138 1.53 -3.05 -23.83
CA PRO A 138 1.74 -2.03 -24.86
C PRO A 138 0.47 -1.28 -25.25
N MET A 139 -0.68 -1.97 -25.30
CA MET A 139 -1.97 -1.36 -25.65
C MET A 139 -2.39 -0.32 -24.61
N ILE A 140 -2.31 -0.64 -23.32
CA ILE A 140 -2.64 0.32 -22.25
C ILE A 140 -1.65 1.49 -22.22
N ARG A 141 -0.37 1.25 -22.52
CA ARG A 141 0.61 2.34 -22.68
C ARG A 141 0.26 3.30 -23.81
N LEU A 142 -0.27 2.80 -24.93
CA LEU A 142 -0.74 3.64 -26.04
C LEU A 142 -1.96 4.47 -25.65
N VAL A 143 -2.92 3.87 -24.92
CA VAL A 143 -4.08 4.62 -24.37
C VAL A 143 -3.61 5.73 -23.42
N GLY A 144 -2.60 5.45 -22.59
CA GLY A 144 -1.98 6.44 -21.70
C GLY A 144 -1.30 7.62 -22.40
N LEU A 145 -1.12 7.62 -23.73
CA LEU A 145 -0.66 8.79 -24.47
C LEU A 145 -1.73 9.88 -24.57
N PHE A 146 -3.01 9.50 -24.44
CA PHE A 146 -4.16 10.41 -24.61
C PHE A 146 -5.10 10.42 -23.39
N ASP A 147 -5.00 9.45 -22.48
CA ASP A 147 -5.72 9.46 -21.21
C ASP A 147 -4.77 9.53 -20.01
N SER A 148 -4.83 10.65 -19.29
CA SER A 148 -4.00 10.89 -18.11
C SER A 148 -4.28 9.90 -16.98
N TYR A 149 -5.53 9.46 -16.79
CA TYR A 149 -5.86 8.53 -15.71
C TYR A 149 -5.17 7.18 -15.96
N THR A 150 -5.36 6.62 -17.15
CA THR A 150 -4.66 5.40 -17.58
C THR A 150 -3.14 5.51 -17.44
N TYR A 151 -2.55 6.62 -17.88
CA TYR A 151 -1.11 6.85 -17.76
C TYR A 151 -0.61 6.74 -16.32
N TYR A 152 -1.27 7.42 -15.38
CA TYR A 152 -0.83 7.44 -13.99
C TYR A 152 -1.16 6.15 -13.25
N VAL A 153 -2.27 5.47 -13.58
CA VAL A 153 -2.56 4.12 -13.05
C VAL A 153 -1.50 3.12 -13.50
N SER A 154 -1.12 3.11 -14.78
CA SER A 154 -0.03 2.25 -15.27
C SER A 154 1.30 2.51 -14.54
N LYS A 155 1.63 3.79 -14.26
CA LYS A 155 2.81 4.13 -13.45
C LYS A 155 2.72 3.62 -12.02
N LEU A 156 1.57 3.79 -11.37
CA LEU A 156 1.35 3.28 -10.03
C LEU A 156 1.45 1.74 -10.00
N THR A 157 0.86 1.05 -10.98
CA THR A 157 0.97 -0.41 -11.10
C THR A 157 2.42 -0.86 -11.26
N TYR A 158 3.23 -0.14 -12.05
CA TYR A 158 4.66 -0.41 -12.14
C TYR A 158 5.35 -0.30 -10.77
N SER A 159 5.08 0.77 -10.03
CA SER A 159 5.65 0.97 -8.69
C SER A 159 5.21 -0.13 -7.70
N PHE A 160 3.95 -0.55 -7.74
CA PHE A 160 3.47 -1.67 -6.92
C PHE A 160 4.17 -2.98 -7.27
N ILE A 161 4.32 -3.29 -8.55
CA ILE A 161 5.01 -4.52 -9.00
C ILE A 161 6.50 -4.47 -8.61
N TYR A 162 7.12 -3.29 -8.73
CA TYR A 162 8.50 -3.08 -8.28
C TYR A 162 8.65 -3.41 -6.79
N VAL A 163 7.80 -2.87 -5.93
CA VAL A 163 7.87 -3.18 -4.49
C VAL A 163 7.56 -4.64 -4.22
N LEU A 164 6.47 -5.16 -4.78
CA LEU A 164 5.98 -6.50 -4.54
C LEU A 164 7.03 -7.57 -4.89
N TYR A 165 7.84 -7.34 -5.92
CA TYR A 165 8.88 -8.28 -6.35
C TYR A 165 10.29 -7.83 -6.02
N GLY A 166 10.46 -6.92 -5.05
CA GLY A 166 11.78 -6.52 -4.55
C GLY A 166 12.69 -5.93 -5.64
N GLY A 167 12.10 -5.20 -6.58
CA GLY A 167 12.77 -4.61 -7.74
C GLY A 167 12.95 -5.55 -8.93
N TYR A 168 12.57 -6.82 -8.83
CA TYR A 168 12.65 -7.75 -9.95
C TYR A 168 11.51 -7.55 -10.96
N LEU A 169 11.87 -7.19 -12.18
CA LEU A 169 10.93 -6.92 -13.30
C LEU A 169 11.16 -7.82 -14.51
N GLY A 170 11.89 -8.92 -14.33
CA GLY A 170 12.20 -9.86 -15.40
C GLY A 170 11.04 -10.82 -15.74
N PRO A 171 11.14 -11.56 -16.86
CA PRO A 171 10.04 -12.40 -17.36
C PRO A 171 9.84 -13.71 -16.58
N ASP A 172 10.84 -14.16 -15.80
CA ASP A 172 10.70 -15.37 -14.98
C ASP A 172 9.72 -15.13 -13.83
N LYS A 173 8.48 -15.60 -14.02
CA LYS A 173 7.38 -15.49 -13.06
C LYS A 173 7.67 -16.25 -11.76
N GLU A 174 8.34 -17.39 -11.82
CA GLU A 174 8.69 -18.16 -10.62
C GLU A 174 9.72 -17.41 -9.77
N LYS A 175 10.71 -16.77 -10.40
CA LYS A 175 11.63 -15.86 -9.70
C LYS A 175 10.89 -14.68 -9.07
N ALA A 176 9.99 -14.03 -9.79
CA ALA A 176 9.19 -12.93 -9.23
C ALA A 176 8.40 -13.37 -7.99
N GLN A 177 7.79 -14.56 -8.04
CA GLN A 177 7.04 -15.11 -6.91
C GLN A 177 7.94 -15.46 -5.71
N ARG A 178 9.17 -15.94 -5.94
CA ARG A 178 10.16 -16.14 -4.86
C ARG A 178 10.59 -14.82 -4.22
N GLU A 179 10.80 -13.77 -5.02
CA GLU A 179 11.11 -12.44 -4.49
C GLU A 179 9.94 -11.86 -3.69
N ALA A 180 8.69 -12.10 -4.13
CA ALA A 180 7.50 -11.68 -3.38
C ALA A 180 7.47 -12.25 -1.95
N VAL A 181 7.77 -13.54 -1.79
CA VAL A 181 7.83 -14.17 -0.47
C VAL A 181 8.87 -13.52 0.42
N LYS A 182 10.08 -13.28 -0.10
CA LYS A 182 11.14 -12.61 0.66
C LYS A 182 10.75 -11.20 1.09
N VAL A 183 10.06 -10.45 0.21
CA VAL A 183 9.55 -9.11 0.52
C VAL A 183 8.52 -9.18 1.64
N TYR A 184 7.57 -10.13 1.55
CA TYR A 184 6.53 -10.34 2.55
C TYR A 184 7.09 -10.73 3.92
N GLU A 185 7.98 -11.72 3.97
CA GLU A 185 8.62 -12.16 5.22
C GLU A 185 9.45 -11.03 5.85
N ARG A 186 10.23 -10.31 5.05
CA ARG A 186 11.01 -9.16 5.52
C ARG A 186 10.11 -8.08 6.10
N HIS A 187 9.01 -7.78 5.43
CA HIS A 187 8.04 -6.79 5.88
C HIS A 187 7.40 -7.19 7.22
N ASN A 188 6.90 -8.42 7.34
CA ASN A 188 6.30 -8.89 8.59
C ASN A 188 7.29 -8.86 9.75
N THR A 189 8.54 -9.29 9.52
CA THR A 189 9.62 -9.18 10.50
C THR A 189 9.86 -7.73 10.89
N LYS A 190 9.98 -6.83 9.91
CA LYS A 190 10.22 -5.41 10.15
C LYS A 190 9.08 -4.74 10.92
N VAL A 191 7.83 -5.11 10.67
CA VAL A 191 6.68 -4.62 11.47
C VAL A 191 6.81 -5.05 12.93
N LYS A 192 7.15 -6.32 13.18
CA LYS A 192 7.33 -6.87 14.53
C LYS A 192 8.51 -6.25 15.27
N GLU A 193 9.55 -5.83 14.55
CA GLU A 193 10.71 -5.12 15.10
C GLU A 193 10.43 -3.63 15.38
N LEU A 194 9.67 -2.98 14.50
CA LEU A 194 9.46 -1.53 14.53
C LEU A 194 8.38 -1.12 15.55
N ILE A 195 7.36 -1.96 15.72
CA ILE A 195 6.20 -1.61 16.55
C ILE A 195 6.32 -2.27 17.93
N PRO A 196 6.21 -1.48 19.02
CA PRO A 196 6.13 -2.02 20.37
C PRO A 196 5.00 -3.05 20.52
N GLU A 197 5.25 -4.14 21.25
CA GLU A 197 4.29 -5.24 21.43
C GLU A 197 2.95 -4.79 22.03
N ASP A 198 2.98 -3.81 22.93
CA ASP A 198 1.78 -3.21 23.55
C ASP A 198 0.93 -2.38 22.57
N LYS A 199 1.49 -2.00 21.43
CA LYS A 199 0.81 -1.27 20.34
C LYS A 199 0.46 -2.15 19.14
N LEU A 200 0.93 -3.40 19.09
CA LEU A 200 0.76 -4.30 17.95
C LEU A 200 -0.20 -5.45 18.26
N LEU A 201 -1.31 -5.51 17.52
CA LEU A 201 -2.15 -6.70 17.47
C LEU A 201 -1.70 -7.60 16.30
N LEU A 202 -1.11 -8.75 16.62
CA LEU A 202 -0.76 -9.78 15.64
C LEU A 202 -1.93 -10.76 15.46
N ILE A 203 -2.31 -11.00 14.21
CA ILE A 203 -3.39 -11.93 13.85
C ILE A 203 -2.87 -12.89 12.78
N LYS A 204 -2.93 -14.19 13.06
CA LYS A 204 -2.70 -15.24 12.06
C LYS A 204 -4.04 -15.66 11.48
N LEU A 205 -4.22 -15.50 10.18
CA LEU A 205 -5.52 -15.72 9.54
C LEU A 205 -6.01 -17.18 9.65
N GLU A 206 -5.09 -18.12 9.79
CA GLU A 206 -5.37 -19.54 10.03
C GLU A 206 -6.01 -19.79 11.41
N GLU A 207 -5.75 -18.91 12.37
CA GLU A 207 -6.26 -19.00 13.76
C GLU A 207 -7.60 -18.25 13.94
N GLY A 208 -8.07 -17.57 12.89
CA GLY A 208 -9.27 -16.73 12.94
C GLY A 208 -8.98 -15.31 13.47
N LEU A 209 -10.04 -14.59 13.84
CA LEU A 209 -9.96 -13.20 14.32
C LEU A 209 -10.07 -13.10 15.86
N GLY A 210 -10.08 -14.25 16.55
CA GLY A 210 -10.43 -14.41 17.97
C GLY A 210 -11.26 -15.66 18.18
#